data_AF-A0A158PL06-F1
#
_entry.id   AF-A0A158PL06-F1
#
_cell.length_a   1.000
_cell.length_b   1.000
_cell.length_c   1.000
_cell.angle_alpha   90.00
_cell.angle_beta   90.00
_cell.angle_gamma   90.00
#
_symmetry.space_group_name_H-M   'P 1'
#
loop_
_entity.id
_entity.type
_entity.pdbx_description
1 polymer ?
#
loop_
_entity_poly.entity_id
_entity_poly.type
_entity_poly.pdbx_seq_one_letter_code
_entity_poly.pdbx_strand_id
1 'polypeptide(L)'
;MSNFRHPSATPSRNQSDFTMKAPKPPDRPLVPYMRYSRKMWSKVRAENPDAQLWDIGKIIGQMWRDISDADKAIYQHEYEIEKVEYEKAFKAYQSSHYNFKTRAKANEKSSRSRMEVGGVVIQPVDEEDAGNELSCRRLAAVRFDRNHRLIGDLFSPAVVTDTRTIVAQNRMDMLRKQAQSLSAHQSKLEEELVRCSFLRLRKSAKLKKEVCEEKPQLDESKYAEMLEEMKGKLMESYKEYRKKQDEINARLVEETPVLAELVMKEEEASMNEVVGNEVDSEIKGVGHIEDANS
;
A
#
# COMPACT_ATOMS: atom_id res chain seq x y z
N MET A 1 73.91 29.33 -1.64
CA MET A 1 72.95 28.47 -0.92
C MET A 1 71.63 28.55 -1.67
N SER A 2 71.33 27.49 -2.41
CA SER A 2 70.24 27.40 -3.39
C SER A 2 68.90 27.11 -2.70
N ASN A 3 67.94 28.02 -2.86
CA ASN A 3 66.56 27.86 -2.37
C ASN A 3 65.84 26.75 -3.15
N PHE A 4 65.49 25.66 -2.48
CA PHE A 4 64.57 24.65 -2.98
C PHE A 4 63.16 25.25 -3.11
N ARG A 5 62.67 25.41 -4.33
CA ARG A 5 61.26 25.74 -4.63
C ARG A 5 60.49 24.43 -4.82
N HIS A 6 59.42 24.24 -4.05
CA HIS A 6 58.42 23.20 -4.32
C HIS A 6 57.78 23.41 -5.71
N PRO A 7 57.48 22.35 -6.47
CA PRO A 7 56.77 22.49 -7.73
C PRO A 7 55.34 22.96 -7.46
N SER A 8 54.98 24.10 -8.04
CA SER A 8 53.63 24.64 -8.07
C SER A 8 52.69 23.66 -8.76
N ALA A 9 51.60 23.28 -8.09
CA ALA A 9 50.50 22.57 -8.71
C ALA A 9 50.00 23.35 -9.94
N THR A 10 50.02 22.72 -11.10
CA THR A 10 49.48 23.28 -12.35
C THR A 10 47.98 23.52 -12.22
N PRO A 11 47.43 24.65 -12.71
CA PRO A 11 46.01 24.93 -12.66
C PRO A 11 45.25 24.10 -13.71
N SER A 12 44.09 23.58 -13.27
CA SER A 12 42.92 23.08 -14.00
C SER A 12 43.02 22.82 -15.50
N ARG A 13 42.86 21.54 -15.89
CA ARG A 13 42.17 21.19 -17.14
C ARG A 13 40.84 20.55 -16.77
N ASN A 14 39.79 21.36 -16.72
CA ASN A 14 38.40 20.92 -16.75
C ASN A 14 38.20 20.06 -18.02
N GLN A 15 38.36 18.75 -17.90
CA GLN A 15 37.80 17.79 -18.86
C GLN A 15 36.34 17.51 -18.48
N SER A 16 35.50 18.53 -18.54
CA SER A 16 34.10 18.32 -18.85
C SER A 16 34.02 18.31 -20.38
N ASP A 17 33.81 17.15 -21.02
CA ASP A 17 32.78 17.07 -22.09
C ASP A 17 32.64 15.75 -22.86
N PHE A 18 33.44 14.69 -22.67
CA PHE A 18 33.18 13.45 -23.43
C PHE A 18 33.37 12.13 -22.68
N THR A 19 33.20 12.12 -21.36
CA THR A 19 32.87 10.86 -20.68
C THR A 19 31.38 10.62 -20.85
N MET A 20 31.01 9.49 -21.46
CA MET A 20 29.62 9.04 -21.54
C MET A 20 29.06 8.94 -20.12
N LYS A 21 28.45 10.03 -19.63
CA LYS A 21 27.80 10.07 -18.33
C LYS A 21 26.68 9.04 -18.38
N ALA A 22 26.57 8.24 -17.34
CA ALA A 22 25.44 7.33 -17.19
C ALA A 22 24.14 8.12 -17.44
N PRO A 23 23.14 7.54 -18.12
CA PRO A 23 21.88 8.23 -18.33
C PRO A 23 21.35 8.73 -16.96
N LYS A 24 20.80 9.94 -16.89
CA LYS A 24 20.18 10.40 -15.65
C LYS A 24 18.87 9.65 -15.43
N PRO A 25 18.48 9.34 -14.19
CA PRO A 25 17.14 8.80 -13.94
C PRO A 25 16.10 9.82 -14.44
N PRO A 26 14.97 9.38 -15.00
CA PRO A 26 13.89 10.28 -15.36
C PRO A 26 13.36 11.00 -14.11
N ASP A 27 12.86 12.22 -14.27
CA ASP A 27 12.27 13.01 -13.18
C ASP A 27 10.85 12.52 -12.87
N ARG A 28 10.49 12.46 -11.59
CA ARG A 28 9.17 11.99 -11.15
C ARG A 28 8.07 12.95 -11.60
N PRO A 29 6.90 12.44 -12.04
CA PRO A 29 5.77 13.27 -12.44
C PRO A 29 5.27 14.08 -11.24
N LEU A 30 4.81 15.30 -11.50
CA LEU A 30 4.39 16.22 -10.47
C LEU A 30 2.96 15.89 -10.02
N VAL A 31 2.75 15.63 -8.73
CA VAL A 31 1.42 15.31 -8.17
C VAL A 31 0.40 16.43 -8.44
N PRO A 32 -0.90 16.11 -8.61
CA PRO A 32 -1.92 17.07 -9.08
C PRO A 32 -1.95 18.39 -8.30
N TYR A 33 -1.92 18.32 -6.97
CA TYR A 33 -1.87 19.52 -6.12
C TYR A 33 -0.62 20.38 -6.36
N MET A 34 0.56 19.76 -6.56
CA MET A 34 1.80 20.49 -6.78
C MET A 34 1.85 21.16 -8.15
N ARG A 35 1.18 20.57 -9.14
CA ARG A 35 1.00 21.18 -10.47
C ARG A 35 0.09 22.41 -10.39
N TYR A 36 -1.05 22.24 -9.73
CA TYR A 36 -1.97 23.33 -9.47
C TYR A 36 -1.30 24.47 -8.68
N SER A 37 -0.58 24.13 -7.60
CA SER A 37 0.05 25.12 -6.74
C SER A 37 1.09 25.95 -7.49
N ARG A 38 1.92 25.35 -8.35
CA ARG A 38 2.86 26.08 -9.20
C ARG A 38 2.18 27.05 -10.15
N LYS A 39 1.06 26.65 -10.76
CA LYS A 39 0.30 27.49 -11.70
C LYS A 39 -0.36 28.68 -11.00
N MET A 40 -0.89 28.46 -9.79
CA MET A 40 -1.56 29.50 -9.02
C MET A 40 -0.61 30.37 -8.21
N TRP A 41 0.60 29.89 -7.92
CA TRP A 41 1.59 30.60 -7.12
C TRP A 41 1.85 32.02 -7.64
N SER A 42 2.11 32.16 -8.94
CA SER A 42 2.38 33.46 -9.55
C SER A 42 1.18 34.39 -9.52
N LYS A 43 -0.04 33.84 -9.65
CA LYS A 43 -1.28 34.62 -9.60
C LYS A 43 -1.55 35.14 -8.19
N VAL A 44 -1.56 34.23 -7.20
CA VAL A 44 -1.81 34.55 -5.80
C VAL A 44 -0.75 35.50 -5.25
N ARG A 45 0.51 35.36 -5.67
CA ARG A 45 1.60 36.29 -5.29
C ARG A 45 1.45 37.67 -5.94
N ALA A 46 0.94 37.75 -7.17
CA ALA A 46 0.69 39.03 -7.83
C ALA A 46 -0.50 39.76 -7.20
N GLU A 47 -1.53 39.03 -6.80
CA GLU A 47 -2.71 39.55 -6.10
C GLU A 47 -2.41 39.93 -4.64
N ASN A 48 -1.42 39.27 -4.02
CA ASN A 48 -1.01 39.50 -2.64
C ASN A 48 0.51 39.71 -2.56
N PRO A 49 1.05 40.84 -3.06
CA PRO A 49 2.48 41.09 -3.10
C PRO A 49 3.13 41.22 -1.71
N ASP A 50 2.35 41.63 -0.71
CA ASP A 50 2.80 41.81 0.68
C ASP A 50 2.60 40.55 1.54
N ALA A 51 1.94 39.51 1.02
CA ALA A 51 1.71 38.27 1.75
C ALA A 51 3.00 37.45 1.87
N GLN A 52 3.22 36.91 3.06
CA GLN A 52 4.36 36.05 3.33
C GLN A 52 4.23 34.70 2.61
N LEU A 53 5.36 34.05 2.35
CA LEU A 53 5.43 32.82 1.55
C LEU A 53 4.52 31.70 2.09
N TRP A 54 4.41 31.58 3.41
CA TRP A 54 3.56 30.59 4.08
C TRP A 54 2.07 30.94 3.98
N ASP A 55 1.71 32.21 3.90
CA ASP A 55 0.31 32.64 3.75
C ASP A 55 -0.18 32.43 2.31
N ILE A 56 0.68 32.66 1.32
CA ILE A 56 0.43 32.28 -0.08
C ILE A 56 0.13 30.78 -0.19
N GLY A 57 0.91 29.94 0.51
CA GLY A 57 0.68 28.49 0.55
C GLY A 57 -0.68 28.12 1.15
N LYS A 58 -1.14 28.80 2.21
CA LYS A 58 -2.47 28.58 2.80
C LYS A 58 -3.59 28.94 1.83
N ILE A 59 -3.47 30.07 1.14
CA ILE A 59 -4.46 30.54 0.16
C ILE A 59 -4.60 29.52 -0.98
N ILE A 60 -3.49 29.09 -1.58
CA ILE A 60 -3.50 28.10 -2.66
C ILE A 60 -4.08 26.75 -2.19
N GLY A 61 -3.77 26.34 -0.96
CA GLY A 61 -4.35 25.14 -0.36
C GLY A 61 -5.87 25.23 -0.19
N GLN A 62 -6.39 26.40 0.14
CA GLN A 62 -7.83 26.65 0.20
C GLN A 62 -8.46 26.63 -1.19
N MET A 63 -7.88 27.36 -2.15
CA MET A 63 -8.36 27.36 -3.54
C MET A 63 -8.39 25.96 -4.15
N TRP A 64 -7.41 25.10 -3.84
CA TRP A 64 -7.44 23.70 -4.28
C TRP A 64 -8.62 22.90 -3.71
N ARG A 65 -9.01 23.14 -2.45
CA ARG A 65 -10.18 22.47 -1.86
C ARG A 65 -11.47 22.92 -2.54
N ASP A 66 -11.56 24.20 -2.85
CA ASP A 66 -12.76 24.85 -3.39
C ASP A 66 -12.96 24.67 -4.91
N ILE A 67 -11.95 24.14 -5.61
CA ILE A 67 -12.07 23.81 -7.04
C ILE A 67 -13.02 22.62 -7.26
N SER A 68 -13.76 22.69 -8.37
CA SER A 68 -14.67 21.63 -8.81
C SER A 68 -13.96 20.30 -9.05
N ASP A 69 -14.65 19.18 -8.83
CA ASP A 69 -14.05 17.87 -9.07
C ASP A 69 -13.72 17.64 -10.55
N ALA A 70 -14.44 18.30 -11.47
CA ALA A 70 -14.15 18.28 -12.91
C ALA A 70 -12.79 18.93 -13.21
N ASP A 71 -12.48 20.07 -12.62
CA ASP A 71 -11.19 20.75 -12.80
C ASP A 71 -10.05 20.01 -12.10
N LYS A 72 -10.30 19.42 -10.92
CA LYS A 72 -9.34 18.52 -10.25
C LYS A 72 -9.03 17.30 -11.13
N ALA A 73 -10.04 16.76 -11.82
CA ALA A 73 -9.88 15.62 -12.71
C ALA A 73 -8.94 15.91 -13.88
N ILE A 74 -8.88 17.15 -14.38
CA ILE A 74 -7.91 17.54 -15.42
C ILE A 74 -6.48 17.36 -14.90
N TYR A 75 -6.17 17.88 -13.71
CA TYR A 75 -4.83 17.73 -13.11
C TYR A 75 -4.51 16.28 -12.74
N GLN A 76 -5.53 15.49 -12.38
CA GLN A 76 -5.38 14.06 -12.11
C GLN A 76 -5.08 13.27 -13.40
N HIS A 77 -5.77 13.59 -14.49
CA HIS A 77 -5.58 12.96 -15.79
C HIS A 77 -4.20 13.29 -16.37
N GLU A 78 -3.77 14.56 -16.31
CA GLU A 78 -2.41 14.96 -16.70
C GLU A 78 -1.33 14.22 -15.89
N TYR A 79 -1.54 14.05 -14.58
CA TYR A 79 -0.65 13.29 -13.72
C TYR A 79 -0.58 11.81 -14.13
N GLU A 80 -1.70 11.17 -14.46
CA GLU A 80 -1.71 9.76 -14.84
C GLU A 80 -1.00 9.53 -16.19
N ILE A 81 -1.17 10.44 -17.17
CA ILE A 81 -0.43 10.39 -18.44
C ILE A 81 1.08 10.47 -18.18
N GLU A 82 1.54 11.51 -17.45
CA GLU A 82 2.97 11.68 -17.18
C GLU A 82 3.54 10.54 -16.33
N LYS A 83 2.73 9.95 -15.45
CA LYS A 83 3.13 8.79 -14.66
C LYS A 83 3.37 7.57 -15.54
N VAL A 84 2.51 7.30 -16.51
CA VAL A 84 2.71 6.22 -17.49
C VAL A 84 3.98 6.46 -18.32
N GLU A 85 4.21 7.71 -18.76
CA GLU A 85 5.44 8.08 -19.47
C GLU A 85 6.69 7.93 -18.61
N TYR A 86 6.63 8.36 -17.35
CA TYR A 86 7.70 8.20 -16.38
C TYR A 86 8.02 6.73 -16.14
N GLU A 87 7.02 5.86 -15.96
CA GLU A 87 7.23 4.44 -15.77
C GLU A 87 7.88 3.78 -16.99
N LYS A 88 7.46 4.18 -18.20
CA LYS A 88 8.07 3.73 -19.45
C LYS A 88 9.54 4.20 -19.56
N ALA A 89 9.79 5.47 -19.29
CA ALA A 89 11.14 6.05 -19.28
C ALA A 89 12.02 5.43 -18.19
N PHE A 90 11.46 5.10 -17.04
CA PHE A 90 12.17 4.50 -15.91
C PHE A 90 12.55 3.05 -16.21
N LYS A 91 11.67 2.27 -16.84
CA LYS A 91 12.01 0.92 -17.33
C LYS A 91 13.11 0.97 -18.39
N ALA A 92 13.03 1.91 -19.34
CA ALA A 92 14.08 2.13 -20.33
C ALA A 92 15.40 2.59 -19.69
N TYR A 93 15.33 3.44 -18.67
CA TYR A 93 16.49 3.85 -17.87
C TYR A 93 17.11 2.66 -17.13
N GLN A 94 16.32 1.80 -16.49
CA GLN A 94 16.81 0.63 -15.78
C GLN A 94 17.52 -0.34 -16.73
N SER A 95 16.94 -0.58 -17.92
CA SER A 95 17.55 -1.41 -18.97
C SER A 95 18.84 -0.80 -19.52
N SER A 96 18.84 0.48 -19.88
CA SER A 96 20.04 1.18 -20.38
C SER A 96 21.12 1.36 -19.32
N HIS A 97 20.76 1.56 -18.06
CA HIS A 97 21.70 1.64 -16.93
C HIS A 97 22.36 0.27 -16.65
N TYR A 98 21.60 -0.82 -16.79
CA TYR A 98 22.17 -2.17 -16.77
C TYR A 98 23.16 -2.38 -17.92
N ASN A 99 22.78 -2.00 -19.15
CA ASN A 99 23.63 -2.10 -20.34
C ASN A 99 24.88 -1.20 -20.27
N PHE A 100 24.77 -0.02 -19.67
CA PHE A 100 25.91 0.86 -19.42
C PHE A 100 26.88 0.25 -18.41
N LYS A 101 26.36 -0.35 -17.32
CA LYS A 101 27.17 -1.07 -16.33
C LYS A 101 27.88 -2.29 -16.92
N THR A 102 27.24 -3.05 -17.79
CA THR A 102 27.86 -4.21 -18.45
C THR A 102 28.90 -3.78 -19.48
N ARG A 103 28.62 -2.75 -20.29
CA ARG A 103 29.57 -2.15 -21.26
C ARG A 103 30.78 -1.51 -20.59
N ALA A 104 30.59 -0.78 -19.49
CA ALA A 104 31.70 -0.19 -18.73
C ALA A 104 32.63 -1.27 -18.15
N LYS A 105 32.08 -2.37 -17.63
CA LYS A 105 32.85 -3.53 -17.17
C LYS A 105 33.56 -4.27 -18.31
N ALA A 106 32.97 -4.34 -19.49
CA ALA A 106 33.60 -4.91 -20.68
C ALA A 106 34.77 -4.04 -21.19
N ASN A 107 34.59 -2.72 -21.20
CA ASN A 107 35.63 -1.77 -21.62
C ASN A 107 36.82 -1.76 -20.65
N GLU A 108 36.58 -1.81 -19.33
CA GLU A 108 37.63 -1.94 -18.31
C GLU A 108 38.46 -3.24 -18.48
N LYS A 109 37.80 -4.32 -18.92
CA LYS A 109 38.43 -5.62 -19.19
C LYS A 109 39.23 -5.62 -20.48
N SER A 110 38.75 -4.94 -21.53
CA SER A 110 39.46 -4.75 -22.79
C SER A 110 40.67 -3.82 -22.64
N SER A 111 40.57 -2.76 -21.83
CA SER A 111 41.70 -1.86 -21.54
C SER A 111 42.80 -2.54 -20.72
N ARG A 112 42.46 -3.48 -19.83
CA ARG A 112 43.45 -4.33 -19.14
C ARG A 112 44.11 -5.35 -20.07
N SER A 113 43.36 -5.91 -21.02
CA SER A 113 43.88 -6.89 -22.00
C SER A 113 44.79 -6.26 -23.07
N ARG A 114 44.61 -4.97 -23.41
CA ARG A 114 45.45 -4.27 -24.42
C ARG A 114 46.88 -3.96 -23.95
N MET A 115 47.18 -4.07 -22.65
CA MET A 115 48.54 -3.88 -22.12
C MET A 115 49.40 -5.16 -22.21
N GLU A 116 48.86 -6.29 -22.69
CA GLU A 116 49.59 -7.56 -22.80
C GLU A 116 49.54 -8.08 -24.25
N VAL A 117 50.67 -7.93 -24.95
CA VAL A 117 51.09 -8.59 -26.20
C VAL A 117 50.44 -8.12 -27.53
N GLY A 118 51.29 -7.60 -28.41
CA GLY A 118 50.95 -7.19 -29.77
C GLY A 118 50.78 -8.36 -30.74
N GLY A 119 49.95 -8.14 -31.76
CA GLY A 119 49.78 -9.03 -32.92
C GLY A 119 48.32 -9.22 -33.31
N VAL A 120 47.86 -8.51 -34.35
CA VAL A 120 46.56 -8.75 -34.99
C VAL A 120 46.72 -9.92 -35.96
N VAL A 121 46.07 -11.05 -35.68
CA VAL A 121 45.87 -12.16 -36.63
C VAL A 121 44.37 -12.42 -36.72
N ILE A 122 43.81 -12.26 -37.92
CA ILE A 122 42.40 -12.53 -38.23
C ILE A 122 42.28 -14.03 -38.52
N GLN A 123 41.49 -14.76 -37.73
CA GLN A 123 40.95 -16.08 -38.09
C GLN A 123 39.41 -16.06 -37.99
N PRO A 124 38.72 -16.79 -38.87
CA PRO A 124 37.28 -16.64 -39.08
C PRO A 124 36.47 -17.17 -37.89
N VAL A 125 35.34 -16.50 -37.68
CA VAL A 125 34.28 -16.81 -36.71
C VAL A 125 33.56 -18.07 -37.13
N ASP A 126 33.53 -19.07 -36.25
CA ASP A 126 32.55 -20.16 -36.06
C ASP A 126 33.15 -20.98 -34.88
N GLU A 127 32.53 -21.26 -33.73
CA GLU A 127 31.17 -21.60 -33.37
C GLU A 127 30.97 -21.39 -31.85
N GLU A 128 29.71 -21.17 -31.48
CA GLU A 128 29.08 -21.43 -30.19
C GLU A 128 29.51 -20.66 -28.92
N ASP A 129 28.46 -20.07 -28.34
CA ASP A 129 28.26 -19.59 -26.98
C ASP A 129 28.95 -20.44 -25.88
N ALA A 130 30.27 -20.29 -25.74
CA ALA A 130 31.04 -20.75 -24.57
C ALA A 130 30.84 -19.80 -23.36
N GLY A 131 29.61 -19.34 -23.15
CA GLY A 131 29.24 -18.31 -22.19
C GLY A 131 29.39 -18.69 -20.71
N ASN A 132 29.88 -19.88 -20.37
CA ASN A 132 29.90 -20.34 -18.97
C ASN A 132 31.19 -21.01 -18.44
N GLU A 133 32.18 -21.34 -19.27
CA GLU A 133 33.44 -21.94 -18.74
C GLU A 133 34.32 -20.95 -17.96
N LEU A 134 34.12 -19.64 -18.16
CA LEU A 134 34.92 -18.62 -17.49
C LEU A 134 34.34 -18.16 -16.14
N SER A 135 33.20 -18.67 -15.67
CA SER A 135 32.62 -18.23 -14.38
C SER A 135 33.42 -18.75 -13.18
N CYS A 136 33.67 -20.07 -13.11
CA CYS A 136 34.45 -20.67 -12.04
C CYS A 136 35.91 -20.22 -12.05
N ARG A 137 36.54 -20.12 -13.23
CA ARG A 137 37.93 -19.66 -13.37
C ARG A 137 38.11 -18.20 -12.94
N ARG A 138 37.19 -17.30 -13.31
CA ARG A 138 37.22 -15.90 -12.86
C ARG A 138 36.95 -15.76 -11.37
N LEU A 139 35.99 -16.52 -10.83
CA LEU A 139 35.71 -16.52 -9.40
C LEU A 139 36.90 -17.04 -8.60
N ALA A 140 37.57 -18.09 -9.08
CA ALA A 140 38.80 -18.61 -8.51
C ALA A 140 39.93 -17.56 -8.56
N ALA A 141 40.11 -16.85 -9.68
CA ALA A 141 41.10 -15.78 -9.80
C ALA A 141 40.82 -14.60 -8.85
N VAL A 142 39.57 -14.13 -8.76
CA VAL A 142 39.18 -13.06 -7.82
C VAL A 142 39.40 -13.49 -6.37
N ARG A 143 39.09 -14.74 -6.03
CA ARG A 143 39.35 -15.30 -4.70
C ARG A 143 40.85 -15.42 -4.43
N PHE A 144 41.63 -15.85 -5.41
CA PHE A 144 43.07 -15.94 -5.33
C PHE A 144 43.69 -14.56 -5.06
N ASP A 145 43.37 -13.55 -5.87
CA ASP A 145 43.87 -12.18 -5.69
C ASP A 145 43.46 -11.59 -4.33
N ARG A 146 42.21 -11.79 -3.92
CA ARG A 146 41.72 -11.37 -2.60
C ARG A 146 42.49 -12.06 -1.48
N ASN A 147 42.69 -13.37 -1.58
CA ASN A 147 43.39 -14.14 -0.54
C ASN A 147 44.87 -13.74 -0.49
N HIS A 148 45.53 -13.53 -1.62
CA HIS A 148 46.91 -13.05 -1.66
C HIS A 148 47.04 -11.65 -1.05
N ARG A 149 46.07 -10.76 -1.30
CA ARG A 149 46.01 -9.46 -0.64
C ARG A 149 45.80 -9.59 0.87
N LEU A 150 44.86 -10.42 1.32
CA LEU A 150 44.60 -10.64 2.76
C LEU A 150 45.81 -11.26 3.48
N ILE A 151 46.51 -12.20 2.83
CA ILE A 151 47.76 -12.77 3.34
C ILE A 151 48.84 -11.69 3.39
N GLY A 152 48.95 -10.83 2.36
CA GLY A 152 49.84 -9.69 2.36
C GLY A 152 49.53 -8.68 3.47
N ASP A 153 48.26 -8.44 3.77
CA ASP A 153 47.82 -7.58 4.88
C ASP A 153 48.13 -8.25 6.25
N LEU A 154 47.96 -9.57 6.36
CA LEU A 154 48.25 -10.33 7.58
C LEU A 154 49.75 -10.34 7.92
N PHE A 155 50.60 -10.51 6.91
CA PHE A 155 52.07 -10.45 7.03
C PHE A 155 52.62 -9.05 6.74
N SER A 156 51.76 -8.03 6.74
CA SER A 156 52.20 -6.65 6.65
C SER A 156 53.11 -6.32 7.83
N PRO A 157 54.14 -5.48 7.66
CA PRO A 157 55.00 -5.05 8.77
C PRO A 157 54.26 -4.21 9.83
N ALA A 158 52.95 -3.95 9.66
CA ALA A 158 52.11 -3.28 10.63
C ALA A 158 52.01 -4.10 11.92
N VAL A 159 52.58 -3.57 13.00
CA VAL A 159 52.47 -4.16 14.34
C VAL A 159 51.10 -3.80 14.93
N VAL A 160 50.42 -4.80 15.50
CA VAL A 160 49.18 -4.57 16.25
C VAL A 160 49.49 -3.69 17.47
N THR A 161 49.03 -2.45 17.45
CA THR A 161 49.16 -1.56 18.60
C THR A 161 48.24 -2.03 19.72
N ASP A 162 48.73 -2.06 20.96
CA ASP A 162 47.86 -2.31 22.12
C ASP A 162 46.89 -1.12 22.28
N THR A 163 45.61 -1.36 21.97
CA THR A 163 44.54 -0.36 22.02
C THR A 163 43.77 -0.37 23.33
N ARG A 164 44.25 -1.09 24.36
CA ARG A 164 43.63 -1.10 25.68
C ARG A 164 43.61 0.32 26.24
N THR A 165 42.46 0.96 26.09
CA THR A 165 42.19 2.29 26.63
C THR A 165 41.53 2.14 27.99
N ILE A 166 42.09 2.80 29.00
CA ILE A 166 41.44 2.91 30.31
C ILE A 166 40.20 3.78 30.11
N VAL A 167 39.06 3.32 30.63
CA VAL A 167 37.82 4.07 30.53
C VAL A 167 37.92 5.31 31.42
N ALA A 168 38.05 6.48 30.79
CA ALA A 168 38.10 7.75 31.51
C ALA A 168 36.78 8.04 32.24
N GLN A 169 36.85 8.66 33.42
CA GLN A 169 35.67 8.99 34.22
C GLN A 169 34.66 9.85 33.43
N ASN A 170 35.14 10.83 32.66
CA ASN A 170 34.30 11.66 31.79
C ASN A 170 33.49 10.83 30.78
N ARG A 171 34.07 9.73 30.27
CA ARG A 171 33.39 8.80 29.36
C ARG A 171 32.32 8.01 30.09
N MET A 172 32.59 7.55 31.31
CA MET A 172 31.57 6.91 32.15
C MET A 172 30.41 7.84 32.45
N ASP A 173 30.69 9.10 32.76
CA ASP A 173 29.64 10.09 33.06
C ASP A 173 28.82 10.45 31.82
N MET A 174 29.44 10.53 30.65
CA MET A 174 28.73 10.71 29.39
C MET A 174 27.81 9.53 29.06
N LEU A 175 28.29 8.30 29.28
CA LEU A 175 27.46 7.09 29.10
C LEU A 175 26.29 7.06 30.08
N ARG A 176 26.50 7.44 31.36
CA ARG A 176 25.41 7.58 32.35
C ARG A 176 24.37 8.60 31.92
N LYS A 177 24.80 9.76 31.42
CA LYS A 177 23.89 10.79 30.88
C LYS A 177 23.10 10.28 29.68
N GLN A 178 23.74 9.55 28.76
CA GLN A 178 23.07 8.93 27.62
C GLN A 178 22.02 7.90 28.08
N ALA A 179 22.37 7.04 29.04
CA ALA A 179 21.43 6.07 29.60
C ALA A 179 20.22 6.74 30.26
N GLN A 180 20.45 7.78 31.06
CA GLN A 180 19.37 8.57 31.67
C GLN A 180 18.50 9.27 30.62
N SER A 181 19.12 9.86 29.59
CA SER A 181 18.38 10.52 28.50
C SER A 181 17.50 9.55 27.72
N LEU A 182 18.00 8.34 27.44
CA LEU A 182 17.22 7.30 26.78
C LEU A 182 16.08 6.79 27.66
N SER A 183 16.33 6.62 28.96
CA SER A 183 15.30 6.23 29.92
C SER A 183 14.20 7.29 30.03
N ALA A 184 14.56 8.58 30.07
CA ALA A 184 13.58 9.67 30.05
C ALA A 184 12.77 9.69 28.73
N HIS A 185 13.43 9.45 27.60
CA HIS A 185 12.74 9.35 26.31
C HIS A 185 11.76 8.17 26.27
N GLN A 186 12.16 7.01 26.81
CA GLN A 186 11.28 5.85 26.94
C GLN A 186 10.04 6.18 27.79
N SER A 187 10.23 6.80 28.96
CA SER A 187 9.12 7.23 29.81
C SER A 187 8.17 8.20 29.08
N LYS A 188 8.70 9.14 28.30
CA LYS A 188 7.88 10.05 27.50
C LYS A 188 7.08 9.32 26.41
N LEU A 189 7.66 8.31 25.76
CA LEU A 189 6.94 7.49 24.78
C LEU A 189 5.80 6.70 25.43
N GLU A 190 6.01 6.18 26.64
CA GLU A 190 4.99 5.48 27.41
C GLU A 190 3.83 6.42 27.78
N GLU A 191 4.11 7.64 28.24
CA GLU A 191 3.10 8.67 28.48
C GLU A 191 2.29 9.00 27.22
N GLU A 192 2.97 9.16 26.07
CA GLU A 192 2.32 9.42 24.79
C GLU A 192 1.43 8.25 24.34
N LEU A 193 1.84 7.01 24.59
CA LEU A 193 1.05 5.82 24.28
C LEU A 193 -0.22 5.76 25.13
N VAL A 194 -0.10 6.06 26.43
CA VAL A 194 -1.24 6.15 27.36
C VAL A 194 -2.17 7.30 26.94
N ARG A 195 -1.63 8.44 26.56
CA ARG A 195 -2.42 9.59 26.07
C ARG A 195 -3.21 9.22 24.81
N CYS A 196 -2.58 8.51 23.87
CA CYS A 196 -3.24 8.04 22.65
C CYS A 196 -4.35 7.03 22.95
N SER A 197 -4.11 6.08 23.85
CA SER A 197 -5.10 5.08 24.23
C SER A 197 -6.32 5.72 24.91
N PHE A 198 -6.10 6.69 25.80
CA PHE A 198 -7.16 7.47 26.43
C PHE A 198 -8.01 8.25 25.42
N LEU A 199 -7.37 8.95 24.48
CA LEU A 199 -8.07 9.69 23.43
C LEU A 199 -8.91 8.76 22.54
N ARG A 200 -8.38 7.57 22.21
CA ARG A 200 -9.13 6.56 21.45
C ARG A 200 -10.37 6.09 22.22
N LEU A 201 -10.22 5.76 23.50
CA LEU A 201 -11.34 5.31 24.34
C LEU A 201 -12.40 6.40 24.47
N ARG A 202 -11.97 7.65 24.70
CA ARG A 202 -12.88 8.81 24.77
C ARG A 202 -13.64 9.03 23.47
N LYS A 203 -12.98 8.93 22.31
CA LYS A 203 -13.64 9.03 21.00
C LYS A 203 -14.65 7.90 20.79
N SER A 204 -14.29 6.67 21.14
CA SER A 204 -15.21 5.53 21.05
C SER A 204 -16.44 5.72 21.93
N ALA A 205 -16.26 6.20 23.17
CA ALA A 205 -17.38 6.49 24.08
C ALA A 205 -18.30 7.60 23.55
N LYS A 206 -17.73 8.67 22.97
CA LYS A 206 -18.51 9.74 22.33
C LYS A 206 -19.32 9.22 21.15
N LEU A 207 -18.69 8.45 20.26
CA LEU A 207 -19.38 7.84 19.11
C LEU A 207 -20.52 6.93 19.57
N LYS A 208 -20.30 6.08 20.58
CA LYS A 208 -21.38 5.24 21.14
C LYS A 208 -22.54 6.09 21.64
N LYS A 209 -22.25 7.19 22.35
CA LYS A 209 -23.28 8.11 22.84
C LYS A 209 -24.04 8.76 21.68
N GLU A 210 -23.35 9.30 20.68
CA GLU A 210 -23.96 9.88 19.48
C GLU A 210 -24.84 8.86 18.75
N VAL A 211 -24.37 7.62 18.55
CA VAL A 211 -25.16 6.54 17.93
C VAL A 211 -26.40 6.17 18.73
N CYS A 212 -26.34 6.22 20.06
CA CYS A 212 -27.50 6.01 20.93
C CYS A 212 -28.49 7.18 20.94
N GLU A 213 -28.03 8.41 20.72
CA GLU A 213 -28.87 9.62 20.68
C GLU A 213 -29.48 9.88 19.29
N GLU A 214 -28.82 9.47 18.21
CA GLU A 214 -29.19 9.79 16.82
C GLU A 214 -30.23 8.83 16.22
N LYS A 215 -30.42 7.62 16.78
CA LYS A 215 -31.51 6.72 16.38
C LYS A 215 -32.62 6.72 17.43
N PRO A 216 -33.90 6.94 17.06
CA PRO A 216 -34.99 6.71 17.99
C PRO A 216 -34.92 5.25 18.44
N GLN A 217 -34.85 5.03 19.76
CA GLN A 217 -34.93 3.70 20.32
C GLN A 217 -36.29 3.12 19.93
N LEU A 218 -36.28 2.08 19.10
CA LEU A 218 -37.45 1.24 18.93
C LEU A 218 -37.55 0.46 20.24
N ASP A 219 -38.32 1.00 21.18
CA ASP A 219 -38.56 0.33 22.46
C ASP A 219 -39.17 -1.05 22.19
N GLU A 220 -38.83 -2.06 23.00
CA GLU A 220 -39.32 -3.44 22.88
C GLU A 220 -40.86 -3.49 22.72
N SER A 221 -41.55 -2.58 23.41
CA SER A 221 -43.01 -2.40 23.32
C SER A 221 -43.48 -1.94 21.92
N LYS A 222 -42.77 -1.00 21.29
CA LYS A 222 -43.11 -0.51 19.94
C LYS A 222 -42.81 -1.55 18.87
N TYR A 223 -41.77 -2.36 19.08
CA TYR A 223 -41.46 -3.47 18.18
C TYR A 223 -42.54 -4.57 18.28
N ALA A 224 -42.99 -4.91 19.49
CA ALA A 224 -44.08 -5.85 19.71
C ALA A 224 -45.40 -5.37 19.09
N GLU A 225 -45.76 -4.09 19.26
CA GLU A 225 -46.94 -3.50 18.62
C GLU A 225 -46.87 -3.57 17.09
N MET A 226 -45.71 -3.26 16.50
CA MET A 226 -45.48 -3.35 15.06
C MET A 226 -45.62 -4.80 14.56
N LEU A 227 -45.14 -5.79 15.32
CA LEU A 227 -45.29 -7.20 14.98
C LEU A 227 -46.74 -7.66 14.99
N GLU A 228 -47.52 -7.26 16.00
CA GLU A 228 -48.96 -7.60 16.05
C GLU A 228 -49.75 -6.93 14.92
N GLU A 229 -49.41 -5.69 14.57
CA GLU A 229 -50.02 -5.02 13.42
C GLU A 229 -49.73 -5.75 12.10
N MET A 230 -48.49 -6.23 11.92
CA MET A 230 -48.11 -6.98 10.72
C MET A 230 -48.76 -8.37 10.67
N LYS A 231 -48.87 -9.07 11.81
CA LYS A 231 -49.63 -10.32 11.91
C LYS A 231 -51.11 -10.12 11.57
N GLY A 232 -51.72 -9.03 12.06
CA GLY A 232 -53.10 -8.68 11.74
C GLY A 232 -53.31 -8.45 10.25
N LYS A 233 -52.45 -7.65 9.60
CA LYS A 233 -52.49 -7.42 8.14
C LYS A 233 -52.33 -8.72 7.35
N LEU A 234 -51.43 -9.60 7.80
CA LEU A 234 -51.24 -10.90 7.18
C LEU A 234 -52.51 -11.76 7.29
N MET A 235 -53.11 -11.84 8.47
CA MET A 235 -54.37 -12.58 8.69
C MET A 235 -55.53 -12.03 7.87
N GLU A 236 -55.65 -10.70 7.74
CA GLU A 236 -56.67 -10.06 6.90
C GLU A 236 -56.47 -10.44 5.42
N SER A 237 -55.23 -10.39 4.93
CA SER A 237 -54.90 -10.78 3.56
C SER A 237 -55.20 -12.26 3.27
N TYR A 238 -54.99 -13.15 4.24
CA TYR A 238 -55.35 -14.57 4.12
C TYR A 238 -56.85 -14.79 4.06
N LYS A 239 -57.64 -14.04 4.84
CA LYS A 239 -59.11 -14.11 4.80
C LYS A 239 -59.66 -13.63 3.46
N GLU A 240 -59.12 -12.55 2.92
CA GLU A 240 -59.50 -12.06 1.59
C GLU A 240 -59.12 -13.05 0.49
N TYR A 241 -57.92 -13.65 0.56
CA TYR A 241 -57.49 -14.68 -0.37
C TYR A 241 -58.43 -15.88 -0.33
N ARG A 242 -58.77 -16.37 0.86
CA ARG A 242 -59.70 -17.48 1.03
C ARG A 242 -61.09 -17.16 0.49
N LYS A 243 -61.61 -15.97 0.77
CA LYS A 243 -62.92 -15.54 0.24
C LYS A 243 -62.92 -15.47 -1.28
N LYS A 244 -61.84 -14.97 -1.90
CA LYS A 244 -61.68 -14.97 -3.36
C LYS A 244 -61.61 -16.40 -3.90
N GLN A 245 -60.93 -17.31 -3.20
CA GLN A 245 -60.86 -18.72 -3.59
C GLN A 245 -62.24 -19.40 -3.51
N ASP A 246 -63.00 -19.13 -2.44
CA ASP A 246 -64.36 -19.63 -2.26
C ASP A 246 -65.31 -19.06 -3.33
N GLU A 247 -65.17 -17.78 -3.70
CA GLU A 247 -65.94 -17.16 -4.80
C GLU A 247 -65.59 -17.74 -6.17
N ILE A 248 -64.31 -18.03 -6.42
CA ILE A 248 -63.85 -18.71 -7.64
C ILE A 248 -64.39 -20.14 -7.68
N ASN A 249 -64.31 -20.88 -6.58
CA ASN A 249 -64.84 -22.24 -6.46
C ASN A 249 -66.38 -22.26 -6.61
N ALA A 250 -67.09 -21.29 -6.04
CA ALA A 250 -68.54 -21.15 -6.22
C ALA A 250 -68.93 -20.89 -7.69
N ARG A 251 -68.17 -20.06 -8.42
CA ARG A 251 -68.38 -19.87 -9.86
C ARG A 251 -68.09 -21.12 -10.68
N LEU A 252 -67.05 -21.87 -10.33
CA LEU A 252 -66.74 -23.17 -10.95
C LEU A 252 -67.86 -24.20 -10.76
N VAL A 253 -68.52 -24.19 -9.58
CA VAL A 253 -69.70 -25.01 -9.28
C VAL A 253 -70.91 -24.62 -10.14
N GLU A 254 -71.14 -23.32 -10.38
CA GLU A 254 -72.25 -22.84 -11.20
C GLU A 254 -72.04 -23.06 -12.71
N GLU A 255 -70.83 -22.83 -13.22
CA GLU A 255 -70.51 -22.95 -14.65
C GLU A 255 -70.25 -24.41 -15.09
N THR A 256 -69.75 -25.26 -14.18
CA THR A 256 -69.34 -26.64 -14.49
C THR A 256 -69.57 -27.61 -13.31
N PRO A 257 -70.82 -28.04 -13.06
CA PRO A 257 -71.16 -28.78 -11.83
C PRO A 257 -70.46 -30.15 -11.70
N VAL A 258 -70.15 -30.81 -12.82
CA VAL A 258 -69.45 -32.11 -12.84
C VAL A 258 -67.94 -31.94 -12.58
N LEU A 259 -67.34 -30.83 -13.03
CA LEU A 259 -65.92 -30.54 -12.85
C LEU A 259 -65.64 -30.07 -11.41
N ALA A 260 -66.56 -29.30 -10.82
CA ALA A 260 -66.44 -28.83 -9.46
C ALA A 260 -66.50 -29.95 -8.40
N GLU A 261 -67.30 -31.00 -8.61
CA GLU A 261 -67.33 -32.16 -7.70
C GLU A 261 -66.01 -32.95 -7.72
N LEU A 262 -65.33 -33.01 -8.88
CA LEU A 262 -64.03 -33.66 -9.03
C LEU A 262 -62.90 -32.84 -8.38
N VAL A 263 -62.90 -31.51 -8.58
CA VAL A 263 -61.90 -30.60 -7.99
C VAL A 263 -62.05 -30.50 -6.46
N MET A 264 -63.28 -30.44 -5.95
CA MET A 264 -63.53 -30.41 -4.50
C MET A 264 -63.16 -31.74 -3.82
N LYS A 265 -63.30 -32.89 -4.51
CA LYS A 265 -62.81 -34.20 -4.03
C LYS A 265 -61.28 -34.30 -4.03
N GLU A 266 -60.59 -33.66 -4.97
CA GLU A 266 -59.12 -33.59 -5.00
C GLU A 266 -58.57 -32.61 -3.93
N GLU A 267 -59.24 -31.48 -3.69
CA GLU A 267 -58.83 -30.51 -2.65
C GLU A 267 -59.00 -31.09 -1.23
N GLU A 268 -60.07 -31.84 -0.93
CA GLU A 268 -60.24 -32.55 0.34
C GLU A 268 -59.18 -33.64 0.57
N ALA A 269 -58.69 -34.28 -0.49
CA ALA A 269 -57.59 -35.24 -0.41
C ALA A 269 -56.24 -34.55 -0.14
N SER A 270 -56.00 -33.37 -0.75
CA SER A 270 -54.76 -32.61 -0.55
C SER A 270 -54.68 -31.91 0.81
N MET A 271 -55.79 -31.41 1.36
CA MET A 271 -55.82 -30.82 2.71
C MET A 271 -55.62 -31.87 3.80
N ASN A 272 -56.10 -33.11 3.62
CA ASN A 272 -55.82 -34.19 4.56
C ASN A 272 -54.36 -34.68 4.52
N GLU A 273 -53.65 -34.53 3.39
CA GLU A 273 -52.25 -34.92 3.25
C GLU A 273 -51.28 -33.85 3.79
N VAL A 274 -51.62 -32.56 3.69
CA VAL A 274 -50.84 -31.45 4.27
C VAL A 274 -51.02 -31.39 5.79
N VAL A 275 -52.26 -31.54 6.30
CA VAL A 275 -52.52 -31.57 7.75
C VAL A 275 -51.94 -32.83 8.40
N GLY A 276 -51.84 -33.95 7.68
CA GLY A 276 -51.21 -35.18 8.21
C GLY A 276 -49.68 -35.09 8.35
N ASN A 277 -49.00 -34.35 7.47
CA ASN A 277 -47.53 -34.24 7.49
C ASN A 277 -47.00 -33.10 8.38
N GLU A 278 -47.81 -32.05 8.62
CA GLU A 278 -47.38 -30.89 9.41
C GLU A 278 -47.44 -31.20 10.92
N VAL A 279 -48.36 -32.06 11.37
CA VAL A 279 -48.52 -32.43 12.79
C VAL A 279 -47.42 -33.38 13.30
N ASP A 280 -46.82 -34.20 12.44
CA ASP A 280 -45.71 -35.10 12.82
C ASP A 280 -44.33 -34.40 12.84
N SER A 281 -44.19 -33.25 12.17
CA SER A 281 -42.94 -32.47 12.16
C SER A 281 -42.78 -31.51 13.33
N GLU A 282 -43.88 -31.02 13.92
CA GLU A 282 -43.83 -30.08 15.05
C GLU A 282 -43.72 -30.73 16.44
N ILE A 283 -43.95 -32.04 16.58
CA ILE A 283 -43.82 -32.73 17.88
C ILE A 283 -42.37 -33.20 18.16
N LYS A 284 -41.47 -33.26 17.16
CA LYS A 284 -40.06 -33.66 17.37
C LYS A 284 -39.02 -32.53 17.37
N GLY A 285 -39.41 -31.28 17.06
CA GLY A 285 -38.46 -30.18 16.84
C GLY A 285 -38.21 -29.22 18.00
N VAL A 286 -39.07 -29.17 19.02
CA VAL A 286 -39.05 -28.09 20.05
C VAL A 286 -38.50 -28.54 21.41
N GLY A 287 -37.86 -29.71 21.48
CA GLY A 287 -37.41 -30.32 22.75
C GLY A 287 -35.93 -30.22 23.10
N HIS A 288 -35.10 -29.42 22.41
CA HIS A 288 -33.64 -29.52 22.64
C HIS A 288 -32.77 -28.28 22.40
N ILE A 289 -33.15 -27.08 22.86
CA ILE A 289 -32.18 -25.99 23.04
C ILE A 289 -32.56 -25.09 24.24
N GLU A 290 -32.72 -25.70 25.43
CA GLU A 290 -32.48 -25.00 26.69
C GLU A 290 -31.59 -25.94 27.52
N ASP A 291 -30.48 -25.40 28.05
CA ASP A 291 -29.46 -26.04 28.90
C ASP A 291 -28.08 -26.27 28.26
N ALA A 292 -27.38 -25.18 27.92
CA ALA A 292 -25.90 -25.15 27.92
C ALA A 292 -25.34 -23.70 27.88
N ASN A 293 -25.52 -22.93 28.94
CA ASN A 293 -24.53 -21.92 29.40
C ASN A 293 -24.92 -21.30 30.75
N SER A 294 -24.57 -22.01 31.83
CA SER A 294 -24.13 -21.46 33.11
C SER A 294 -23.26 -22.48 33.81
#